data_AF-A0A166XH39-F1
#
_entry.id   AF-A0A166XH39-F1
#
_cell.length_a   1.000
_cell.length_b   1.000
_cell.length_c   1.000
_cell.angle_alpha   90.00
_cell.angle_beta   90.00
_cell.angle_gamma   90.00
#
_symmetry.space_group_name_H-M   'P 1'
#
loop_
_entity.id
_entity.type
_entity.pdbx_description
1 polymer ?
#
loop_
_entity_poly.entity_id
_entity_poly.type
_entity_poly.pdbx_seq_one_letter_code
_entity_poly.pdbx_strand_id
1 'polypeptide(L)'
;MSRKIGHTEAQYRKWVKEGRGAGDNQDYKPWLTVYDAPSDGRVHRVFGYKSKRTHHLLSDLELSMFYLLEWREDVLQVKEQFPLEREITLELAESAGIKHPNVRGVDQYLSSDFFVETTSRDLPYFALQAKYVSSFEDQRKIEILELEKRFWLEKQIPWQIVTEQEIPKVVKTNVEWIYPLQGEHEEAEDSAIEHARFYADYFAKHPAKTLINACKEIDTAYGLDLGESLFEIRALLADRYFTFDIFTPVQKLQVGQLRLGNVEQIQEVFRVSNQ
;
A
#
# COMPACT_ATOMS: atom_id res chain seq x y z
N MET A 1 4.69 -3.42 -29.91
CA MET A 1 5.69 -2.41 -29.54
C MET A 1 5.39 -1.94 -28.14
N SER A 2 6.19 -2.33 -27.15
CA SER A 2 6.06 -1.83 -25.77
C SER A 2 6.29 -0.32 -25.78
N ARG A 3 5.27 0.46 -25.39
CA ARG A 3 5.39 1.91 -25.26
C ARG A 3 6.42 2.14 -24.16
N LYS A 4 7.58 2.73 -24.45
CA LYS A 4 8.46 3.24 -23.38
C LYS A 4 7.68 4.29 -22.62
N ILE A 5 7.16 3.92 -21.45
CA ILE A 5 6.45 4.81 -20.54
C ILE A 5 7.50 5.46 -19.64
N GLY A 6 7.50 6.79 -19.65
CA GLY A 6 8.34 7.63 -18.80
C GLY A 6 7.73 9.02 -18.79
N HIS A 7 8.06 9.79 -17.77
CA HIS A 7 7.52 11.12 -17.56
C HIS A 7 8.38 12.19 -18.23
N THR A 8 7.74 13.31 -18.54
CA THR A 8 8.36 14.48 -19.17
C THR A 8 8.82 15.50 -18.12
N GLU A 9 9.75 16.38 -18.49
CA GLU A 9 10.15 17.50 -17.62
C GLU A 9 8.97 18.39 -17.20
N ALA A 10 7.97 18.55 -18.06
CA ALA A 10 6.77 19.31 -17.71
C ALA A 10 5.96 18.64 -16.58
N GLN A 11 5.87 17.31 -16.59
CA GLN A 11 5.24 16.55 -15.50
C GLN A 11 6.04 16.66 -14.22
N TYR A 12 7.37 16.48 -14.26
CA TYR A 12 8.21 16.62 -13.06
C TYR A 12 8.13 18.02 -12.46
N ARG A 13 8.19 19.09 -13.28
CA ARG A 13 8.00 20.46 -12.78
C ARG A 13 6.63 20.65 -12.12
N LYS A 14 5.57 20.04 -12.64
CA LYS A 14 4.24 20.06 -12.04
C LYS A 14 4.26 19.35 -10.68
N TRP A 15 4.80 18.14 -10.61
CA TRP A 15 4.86 17.36 -9.36
C TRP A 15 5.67 18.04 -8.25
N VAL A 16 6.81 18.65 -8.60
CA VAL A 16 7.59 19.45 -7.66
C VAL A 16 6.77 20.64 -7.15
N LYS A 17 6.04 21.35 -8.03
CA LYS A 17 5.16 22.46 -7.64
C LYS A 17 4.01 22.01 -6.74
N GLU A 18 3.53 20.78 -6.90
CA GLU A 18 2.49 20.17 -6.06
C GLU A 18 3.01 19.70 -4.69
N GLY A 19 4.33 19.68 -4.51
CA GLY A 19 5.00 19.23 -3.29
C GLY A 19 5.10 17.70 -3.17
N ARG A 20 5.08 16.96 -4.29
CA ARG A 20 5.29 15.51 -4.26
C ARG A 20 6.69 15.18 -3.73
N GLY A 21 6.78 14.16 -2.89
CA GLY A 21 7.97 13.78 -2.13
C GLY A 21 8.17 14.53 -0.82
N ALA A 22 7.39 15.59 -0.56
CA ALA A 22 7.48 16.40 0.65
C ALA A 22 6.30 16.13 1.60
N GLY A 23 6.41 16.69 2.81
CA GLY A 23 5.43 16.53 3.88
C GLY A 23 5.68 15.29 4.74
N ASP A 24 4.87 15.19 5.79
CA ASP A 24 4.93 14.11 6.77
C ASP A 24 3.53 13.62 7.12
N ASN A 25 3.42 12.34 7.49
CA ASN A 25 2.16 11.67 7.84
C ASN A 25 1.03 11.96 6.84
N GLN A 26 -0.01 12.67 7.27
CA GLN A 26 -1.18 13.01 6.47
C GLN A 26 -0.88 13.99 5.34
N ASP A 27 0.17 14.80 5.49
CA ASP A 27 0.57 15.83 4.53
C ASP A 27 1.57 15.32 3.50
N TYR A 28 2.10 14.10 3.69
CA TYR A 28 3.02 13.50 2.73
C TYR A 28 2.33 13.18 1.42
N LYS A 29 2.95 13.57 0.31
CA LYS A 29 2.50 13.28 -1.06
C LYS A 29 3.48 12.34 -1.75
N PRO A 30 3.10 11.11 -2.15
CA PRO A 30 4.01 10.19 -2.83
C PRO A 30 4.45 10.76 -4.19
N TRP A 31 5.64 10.36 -4.64
CA TRP A 31 6.14 10.81 -5.95
C TRP A 31 5.28 10.25 -7.09
N LEU A 32 5.01 8.95 -7.03
CA LEU A 32 4.15 8.22 -7.95
C LEU A 32 2.82 7.92 -7.28
N THR A 33 1.74 8.07 -8.03
CA THR A 33 0.41 7.60 -7.65
C THR A 33 -0.01 6.46 -8.56
N VAL A 34 -1.13 5.81 -8.22
CA VAL A 34 -1.73 4.76 -9.06
C VAL A 34 -2.13 5.24 -10.47
N TYR A 35 -2.19 6.56 -10.71
CA TYR A 35 -2.50 7.15 -12.01
C TYR A 35 -1.26 7.43 -12.87
N ASP A 36 -0.07 7.42 -12.27
CA ASP A 36 1.17 7.82 -12.95
C ASP A 36 1.89 6.63 -13.58
N ALA A 37 1.78 5.44 -12.98
CA ALA A 37 2.43 4.24 -13.45
C ALA A 37 1.43 3.28 -14.12
N PRO A 38 1.62 2.89 -15.38
CA PRO A 38 0.95 1.71 -15.92
C PRO A 38 1.53 0.50 -15.21
N SER A 39 0.79 -0.03 -14.24
CA SER A 39 1.10 -1.32 -13.64
C SER A 39 0.63 -2.42 -14.59
N ASP A 40 1.47 -3.43 -14.82
CA ASP A 40 1.04 -4.68 -15.45
C ASP A 40 0.19 -5.54 -14.48
N GLY A 41 0.02 -5.08 -13.23
CA GLY A 41 -0.75 -5.75 -12.18
C GLY A 41 -1.74 -4.83 -11.46
N ARG A 42 -2.28 -5.32 -10.35
CA ARG A 42 -3.19 -4.55 -9.49
C ARG A 42 -2.44 -3.43 -8.77
N VAL A 43 -3.09 -2.27 -8.71
CA VAL A 43 -2.70 -1.12 -7.90
C VAL A 43 -3.73 -0.93 -6.79
N HIS A 44 -3.32 -0.33 -5.69
CA HIS A 44 -4.13 -0.22 -4.48
C HIS A 44 -4.13 1.19 -3.92
N ARG A 45 -5.29 1.61 -3.44
CA ARG A 45 -5.47 2.85 -2.68
C ARG A 45 -6.05 2.51 -1.32
N VAL A 46 -5.23 2.55 -0.29
CA VAL A 46 -5.60 2.07 1.06
C VAL A 46 -5.43 3.17 2.09
N PHE A 47 -6.41 3.33 2.97
CA PHE A 47 -6.31 4.25 4.10
C PHE A 47 -5.24 3.79 5.09
N GLY A 48 -4.25 4.61 5.43
CA GLY A 48 -3.28 4.37 6.51
C GLY A 48 -3.78 4.89 7.86
N TYR A 49 -3.93 4.03 8.85
CA TYR A 49 -4.32 4.39 10.21
C TYR A 49 -3.25 5.19 10.94
N LYS A 50 -1.96 4.88 10.70
CA LYS A 50 -0.84 5.65 11.26
C LYS A 50 -0.72 7.03 10.61
N SER A 51 -0.76 7.07 9.28
CA SER A 51 -0.53 8.30 8.51
C SER A 51 -1.78 9.17 8.32
N LYS A 52 -2.99 8.65 8.54
CA LYS A 52 -4.27 9.34 8.33
C LYS A 52 -4.48 9.85 6.90
N ARG A 53 -3.97 9.13 5.91
CA ARG A 53 -4.14 9.43 4.48
C ARG A 53 -4.25 8.15 3.64
N THR A 54 -4.67 8.29 2.39
CA THR A 54 -4.57 7.24 1.39
C THR A 54 -3.11 7.01 0.99
N HIS A 55 -2.69 5.75 0.99
CA HIS A 55 -1.43 5.29 0.40
C HIS A 55 -1.65 4.79 -1.02
N HIS A 56 -0.69 5.04 -1.91
CA HIS A 56 -0.70 4.57 -3.30
C HIS A 56 0.33 3.47 -3.51
N LEU A 57 -0.15 2.24 -3.67
CA LEU A 57 0.70 1.05 -3.77
C LEU A 57 0.54 0.44 -5.17
N LEU A 58 1.64 0.19 -5.86
CA LEU A 58 1.65 -0.12 -7.28
C LEU A 58 1.68 -1.62 -7.59
N SER A 59 1.64 -2.46 -6.54
CA SER A 59 1.58 -3.92 -6.63
C SER A 59 1.00 -4.58 -5.38
N ASP A 60 0.57 -5.84 -5.48
CA ASP A 60 0.16 -6.67 -4.33
C ASP A 60 1.32 -6.91 -3.33
N LEU A 61 2.57 -6.88 -3.81
CA LEU A 61 3.75 -7.04 -2.97
C LEU A 61 3.96 -5.79 -2.10
N GLU A 62 3.84 -4.60 -2.70
CA GLU A 62 3.85 -3.33 -1.95
C GLU A 62 2.69 -3.28 -0.95
N LEU A 63 1.50 -3.73 -1.34
CA LEU A 63 0.36 -3.85 -0.43
C LEU A 63 0.66 -4.74 0.77
N SER A 64 1.24 -5.92 0.53
CA SER A 64 1.64 -6.84 1.60
C SER A 64 2.69 -6.23 2.53
N MET A 65 3.70 -5.55 1.97
CA MET A 65 4.73 -4.86 2.76
C MET A 65 4.15 -3.71 3.59
N PHE A 66 3.25 -2.91 2.99
CA PHE A 66 2.57 -1.84 3.70
C PHE A 66 1.83 -2.37 4.93
N TYR A 67 1.11 -3.48 4.83
CA TYR A 67 0.45 -4.09 5.99
C TYR A 67 1.41 -4.53 7.08
N LEU A 68 2.58 -5.09 6.71
CA LEU A 68 3.60 -5.45 7.69
C LEU A 68 4.15 -4.21 8.42
N LEU A 69 4.37 -3.11 7.71
CA LEU A 69 4.82 -1.84 8.29
C LEU A 69 3.73 -1.19 9.16
N GLU A 70 2.48 -1.23 8.70
CA GLU A 70 1.33 -0.67 9.40
C GLU A 70 1.03 -1.45 10.70
N TRP A 71 1.30 -2.75 10.73
CA TRP A 71 1.10 -3.58 11.92
C TRP A 71 2.19 -3.40 12.98
N ARG A 72 3.40 -3.00 12.58
CA ARG A 72 4.51 -2.76 13.51
C ARG A 72 4.21 -1.58 14.44
N GLU A 73 4.29 -1.81 15.75
CA GLU A 73 4.06 -0.77 16.76
C GLU A 73 5.14 0.31 16.75
N ASP A 74 6.37 -0.05 16.40
CA ASP A 74 7.51 0.87 16.43
C ASP A 74 7.57 1.81 15.22
N VAL A 75 6.83 1.52 14.14
CA VAL A 75 6.74 2.38 12.95
C VAL A 75 5.92 3.63 13.28
N LEU A 76 6.54 4.79 13.10
CA LEU A 76 5.92 6.10 13.24
C LEU A 76 5.28 6.53 11.93
N GLN A 77 6.00 6.37 10.83
CA GLN A 77 5.59 6.90 9.54
C GLN A 77 6.09 6.04 8.39
N VAL A 78 5.26 5.96 7.35
CA VAL A 78 5.57 5.33 6.07
C VAL A 78 5.36 6.36 4.96
N LYS A 79 6.41 6.61 4.17
CA LYS A 79 6.39 7.44 2.96
C LYS A 79 6.58 6.50 1.76
N GLU A 80 5.51 6.17 1.07
CA GLU A 80 5.53 5.33 -0.12
C GLU A 80 5.94 6.10 -1.37
N GLN A 81 6.57 5.43 -2.33
CA GLN A 81 7.06 6.03 -3.58
C GLN A 81 7.94 7.28 -3.29
N PHE A 82 8.91 7.12 -2.38
CA PHE A 82 9.78 8.20 -1.95
C PHE A 82 10.77 8.58 -3.06
N PRO A 83 10.77 9.83 -3.56
CA PRO A 83 11.64 10.20 -4.67
C PRO A 83 13.10 10.30 -4.24
N LEU A 84 13.97 9.81 -5.10
CA LEU A 84 15.42 9.94 -4.97
C LEU A 84 15.83 11.22 -5.72
N GLU A 85 16.64 12.08 -5.07
CA GLU A 85 17.08 13.35 -5.67
C GLU A 85 17.81 13.09 -6.99
N ARG A 86 17.26 13.60 -8.09
CA ARG A 86 17.67 13.21 -9.44
C ARG A 86 19.12 13.58 -9.71
N GLU A 87 19.55 14.75 -9.24
CA GLU A 87 20.91 15.25 -9.35
C GLU A 87 21.91 14.26 -8.73
N ILE A 88 21.63 13.76 -7.53
CA ILE A 88 22.46 12.76 -6.84
C ILE A 88 22.48 11.44 -7.64
N THR A 89 21.31 10.96 -8.08
CA THR A 89 21.25 9.70 -8.84
C THR A 89 21.98 9.76 -10.18
N LEU A 90 22.06 10.94 -10.82
CA LEU A 90 22.84 11.17 -12.04
C LEU A 90 24.35 11.09 -11.77
N GLU A 91 24.83 11.75 -10.72
CA GLU A 91 26.24 11.70 -10.31
C GLU A 91 26.67 10.28 -9.90
N LEU A 92 25.80 9.56 -9.17
CA LEU A 92 26.02 8.16 -8.82
C LEU A 92 26.05 7.25 -10.05
N ALA A 93 25.19 7.51 -11.03
CA ALA A 93 25.18 6.76 -12.29
C ALA A 93 26.46 6.95 -13.09
N GLU A 94 26.93 8.19 -13.22
CA GLU A 94 28.20 8.50 -13.89
C GLU A 94 29.38 7.82 -13.18
N SER A 95 29.51 8.01 -11.87
CA SER A 95 30.63 7.44 -11.08
C SER A 95 30.62 5.91 -11.04
N ALA A 96 29.45 5.28 -11.11
CA ALA A 96 29.30 3.83 -11.14
C ALA A 96 29.47 3.24 -12.55
N GLY A 97 29.52 4.06 -13.61
CA GLY A 97 29.46 3.58 -14.99
C GLY A 97 28.13 2.92 -15.36
N ILE A 98 27.05 3.27 -14.64
CA ILE A 98 25.70 2.74 -14.87
C ILE A 98 24.91 3.73 -15.71
N LYS A 99 24.25 3.27 -16.76
CA LYS A 99 23.40 4.16 -17.56
C LYS A 99 22.20 4.64 -16.73
N HIS A 100 22.05 5.95 -16.54
CA HIS A 100 20.87 6.48 -15.87
C HIS A 100 19.58 6.21 -16.67
N PRO A 101 18.44 5.86 -16.04
CA PRO A 101 17.17 5.73 -16.73
C PRO A 101 16.78 7.01 -17.48
N ASN A 102 16.68 6.89 -18.80
CA ASN A 102 16.35 7.99 -19.70
C ASN A 102 15.26 7.55 -20.68
N VAL A 103 14.19 8.32 -20.75
CA VAL A 103 13.07 8.09 -21.68
C VAL A 103 12.88 9.33 -22.53
N ARG A 104 13.08 9.18 -23.85
CA ARG A 104 12.91 10.27 -24.84
C ARG A 104 13.74 11.52 -24.52
N GLY A 105 14.97 11.33 -24.04
CA GLY A 105 15.87 12.43 -23.70
C GLY A 105 15.63 13.06 -22.33
N VAL A 106 14.70 12.51 -21.53
CA VAL A 106 14.40 12.97 -20.17
C VAL A 106 14.93 11.95 -19.17
N ASP A 107 15.79 12.39 -18.26
CA ASP A 107 16.26 11.58 -17.14
C ASP A 107 15.15 11.42 -16.11
N GLN A 108 14.85 10.17 -15.80
CA GLN A 108 13.70 9.81 -14.98
C GLN A 108 14.05 9.88 -13.50
N TYR A 109 13.15 10.41 -12.68
CA TYR A 109 13.29 10.26 -11.23
C TYR A 109 13.19 8.78 -10.87
N LEU A 110 14.07 8.36 -9.97
CA LEU A 110 13.93 7.08 -9.29
C LEU A 110 13.11 7.29 -8.02
N SER A 111 12.50 6.23 -7.51
CA SER A 111 11.88 6.23 -6.19
C SER A 111 12.15 4.91 -5.47
N SER A 112 12.18 4.97 -4.15
CA SER A 112 12.06 3.80 -3.30
C SER A 112 10.60 3.56 -2.94
N ASP A 113 10.19 2.30 -2.92
CA ASP A 113 8.79 1.96 -2.65
C ASP A 113 8.36 2.40 -1.25
N PHE A 114 9.26 2.32 -0.25
CA PHE A 114 8.99 2.84 1.09
C PHE A 114 10.21 3.49 1.72
N PHE A 115 10.03 4.67 2.32
CA PHE A 115 10.92 5.26 3.33
C PHE A 115 10.19 5.29 4.67
N VAL A 116 10.78 4.68 5.69
CA VAL A 116 10.11 4.38 6.97
C VAL A 116 10.86 5.02 8.12
N GLU A 117 10.09 5.65 9.02
CA GLU A 117 10.57 6.18 10.28
C GLU A 117 10.06 5.32 11.45
N THR A 118 10.91 5.05 12.42
CA THR A 118 10.57 4.26 13.60
C THR A 118 11.00 4.93 14.90
N THR A 119 10.47 4.41 16.01
CA THR A 119 10.90 4.76 17.38
C THR A 119 12.22 4.08 17.79
N SER A 120 12.74 3.14 16.99
CA SER A 120 13.98 2.42 17.30
C SER A 120 15.18 3.35 17.26
N ARG A 121 16.00 3.33 18.32
CA ARG A 121 17.25 4.09 18.36
C ARG A 121 18.31 3.56 17.41
N ASP A 122 18.32 2.25 17.18
CA ASP A 122 19.33 1.59 16.34
C ASP A 122 18.93 1.59 14.86
N LEU A 123 17.64 1.78 14.56
CA LEU A 123 17.12 1.83 13.19
C LEU A 123 16.01 2.90 13.05
N PRO A 124 16.33 4.19 13.28
CA PRO A 124 15.33 5.26 13.27
C PRO A 124 14.74 5.47 11.87
N TYR A 125 15.54 5.24 10.82
CA TYR A 125 15.12 5.34 9.43
C TYR A 125 15.63 4.15 8.62
N PHE A 126 14.82 3.68 7.69
CA PHE A 126 15.25 2.73 6.68
C PHE A 126 14.39 2.85 5.41
N ALA A 127 14.94 2.42 4.28
CA ALA A 127 14.25 2.37 3.00
C ALA A 127 14.08 0.93 2.52
N LEU A 128 12.97 0.65 1.85
CA LEU A 128 12.67 -0.66 1.27
C LEU A 128 12.30 -0.53 -0.19
N GLN A 129 12.74 -1.50 -0.99
CA GLN A 129 12.31 -1.68 -2.37
C GLN A 129 11.66 -3.06 -2.53
N ALA A 130 10.43 -3.10 -3.02
CA ALA A 130 9.71 -4.31 -3.38
C ALA A 130 10.14 -4.80 -4.78
N LYS A 131 10.58 -6.05 -4.87
CA LYS A 131 10.86 -6.71 -6.16
C LYS A 131 10.53 -8.18 -6.11
N TYR A 132 9.81 -8.66 -7.12
CA TYR A 132 9.65 -10.09 -7.33
C TYR A 132 10.98 -10.74 -7.68
N VAL A 133 11.22 -11.98 -7.24
CA VAL A 133 12.47 -12.70 -7.52
C VAL A 133 12.77 -12.80 -9.02
N SER A 134 11.72 -12.97 -9.84
CA SER A 134 11.84 -12.98 -11.30
C SER A 134 12.42 -11.69 -11.89
N SER A 135 12.35 -10.56 -11.17
CA SER A 135 12.94 -9.30 -11.63
C SER A 135 14.48 -9.29 -11.62
N PHE A 136 15.12 -10.20 -10.89
CA PHE A 136 16.59 -10.32 -10.88
C PHE A 136 17.15 -11.04 -12.12
N GLU A 137 16.30 -11.54 -13.01
CA GLU A 137 16.75 -12.07 -14.31
C GLU A 137 17.07 -10.94 -15.31
N ASP A 138 16.60 -9.73 -15.03
CA ASP A 138 16.82 -8.55 -15.87
C ASP A 138 17.98 -7.70 -15.32
N GLN A 139 19.13 -7.79 -16.00
CA GLN A 139 20.34 -7.01 -15.69
C GLN A 139 20.05 -5.51 -15.55
N ARG A 140 19.12 -4.97 -16.36
CA ARG A 140 18.79 -3.55 -16.31
C ARG A 140 18.09 -3.16 -15.00
N LYS A 141 17.26 -4.04 -14.45
CA LYS A 141 16.63 -3.81 -13.15
C LYS A 141 17.65 -3.85 -12.02
N ILE A 142 18.62 -4.77 -12.09
CA ILE A 142 19.72 -4.85 -11.12
C ILE A 142 20.56 -3.56 -11.11
N GLU A 143 20.91 -3.03 -12.28
CA GLU A 143 21.64 -1.76 -12.38
C GLU A 143 20.91 -0.60 -11.70
N ILE A 144 19.59 -0.51 -11.88
CA ILE A 144 18.76 0.54 -11.25
C ILE A 144 18.73 0.36 -9.73
N LEU A 145 18.60 -0.88 -9.25
CA LEU A 145 18.65 -1.20 -7.81
C LEU A 145 20.00 -0.84 -7.20
N GLU A 146 21.11 -1.00 -7.93
CA GLU A 146 22.44 -0.59 -7.45
C GLU A 146 22.55 0.94 -7.33
N LEU A 147 21.92 1.73 -8.22
CA LEU A 147 21.85 3.19 -8.06
C LEU A 147 21.07 3.60 -6.81
N GLU A 148 19.92 2.98 -6.58
CA GLU A 148 19.09 3.23 -5.40
C GLU A 148 19.84 2.86 -4.11
N LYS A 149 20.50 1.70 -4.08
CA LYS A 149 21.36 1.29 -2.96
C LYS A 149 22.45 2.31 -2.66
N ARG A 150 23.14 2.81 -3.69
CA ARG A 150 24.20 3.82 -3.54
C ARG A 150 23.67 5.13 -3.00
N PHE A 151 22.49 5.55 -3.46
CA PHE A 151 21.84 6.76 -2.96
C PHE A 151 21.61 6.67 -1.45
N TRP A 152 21.01 5.59 -0.96
CA TRP A 152 20.74 5.44 0.46
C TRP A 152 22.01 5.24 1.30
N LEU A 153 23.03 4.58 0.73
CA LEU A 153 24.34 4.48 1.36
C LEU A 153 24.98 5.86 1.56
N GLU A 154 24.89 6.76 0.58
CA GLU A 154 25.38 8.14 0.69
C GLU A 154 24.63 8.93 1.77
N LYS A 155 23.32 8.70 1.90
CA LYS A 155 22.49 9.27 2.98
C LYS A 155 22.68 8.59 4.34
N GLN A 156 23.49 7.52 4.42
CA GLN A 156 23.71 6.71 5.62
C GLN A 156 22.43 6.10 6.18
N ILE A 157 21.49 5.75 5.30
CA ILE A 157 20.21 5.14 5.65
C ILE A 157 20.23 3.68 5.17
N PRO A 158 19.94 2.70 6.04
CA PRO A 158 19.84 1.31 5.63
C PRO A 158 18.78 1.12 4.54
N TRP A 159 19.14 0.39 3.50
CA TRP A 159 18.25 0.06 2.39
C TRP A 159 18.24 -1.45 2.15
N GLN A 160 17.06 -2.01 1.90
CA GLN A 160 16.87 -3.43 1.67
C GLN A 160 15.88 -3.69 0.54
N ILE A 161 16.11 -4.78 -0.19
CA ILE A 161 15.13 -5.32 -1.12
C ILE A 161 14.29 -6.36 -0.38
N VAL A 162 12.99 -6.31 -0.58
CA VAL A 162 12.04 -7.30 -0.07
C VAL A 162 11.35 -7.94 -1.27
N THR A 163 11.32 -9.27 -1.28
CA THR A 163 10.68 -10.07 -2.31
C THR A 163 9.41 -10.73 -1.78
N GLU A 164 8.67 -11.38 -2.67
CA GLU A 164 7.50 -12.17 -2.29
C GLU A 164 7.84 -13.36 -1.40
N GLN A 165 9.12 -13.74 -1.27
CA GLN A 165 9.57 -14.83 -0.41
C GLN A 165 9.68 -14.43 1.06
N GLU A 166 9.93 -13.15 1.35
CA GLU A 166 9.98 -12.61 2.71
C GLU A 166 8.58 -12.33 3.28
N ILE A 167 7.54 -12.34 2.44
CA ILE A 167 6.16 -12.13 2.88
C ILE A 167 5.61 -13.39 3.54
N PRO A 168 5.12 -13.33 4.79
CA PRO A 168 4.48 -14.46 5.45
C PRO A 168 3.32 -15.00 4.61
N LYS A 169 3.26 -16.32 4.41
CA LYS A 169 2.22 -16.96 3.59
C LYS A 169 0.79 -16.57 3.99
N VAL A 170 0.55 -16.43 5.30
CA VAL A 170 -0.77 -16.01 5.82
C VAL A 170 -1.13 -14.59 5.36
N VAL A 171 -0.17 -13.66 5.39
CA VAL A 171 -0.38 -12.27 4.93
C VAL A 171 -0.65 -12.26 3.43
N LYS A 172 0.11 -13.02 2.64
CA LYS A 172 -0.11 -13.16 1.20
C LYS A 172 -1.51 -13.69 0.88
N THR A 173 -1.94 -14.77 1.53
CA THR A 173 -3.30 -15.32 1.36
C THR A 173 -4.38 -14.35 1.86
N ASN A 174 -4.10 -13.66 2.97
CA ASN A 174 -4.69 -12.40 3.43
C ASN A 174 -5.08 -11.49 2.26
N VAL A 175 -4.03 -10.97 1.62
CA VAL A 175 -4.12 -9.94 0.61
C VAL A 175 -4.81 -10.45 -0.65
N GLU A 176 -4.43 -11.62 -1.13
CA GLU A 176 -5.02 -12.26 -2.32
C GLU A 176 -6.51 -12.52 -2.15
N TRP A 177 -6.96 -12.84 -0.92
CA TRP A 177 -8.37 -13.01 -0.64
C TRP A 177 -9.07 -11.67 -0.49
N ILE A 178 -8.58 -10.69 0.27
CA ILE A 178 -9.36 -9.47 0.59
C ILE A 178 -9.43 -8.49 -0.59
N TYR A 179 -8.28 -8.08 -1.13
CA TYR A 179 -8.17 -6.89 -1.98
C TYR A 179 -8.63 -7.01 -3.44
N PRO A 180 -9.01 -8.18 -3.99
CA PRO A 180 -9.78 -8.20 -5.23
C PRO A 180 -11.13 -7.46 -5.13
N LEU A 181 -11.65 -7.17 -3.92
CA LEU A 181 -12.92 -6.44 -3.73
C LEU A 181 -12.73 -4.97 -3.31
N GLN A 182 -11.53 -4.41 -3.44
CA GLN A 182 -11.31 -2.99 -3.13
C GLN A 182 -12.16 -2.11 -4.05
N GLY A 183 -12.94 -1.19 -3.47
CA GLY A 183 -13.83 -0.30 -4.21
C GLY A 183 -15.10 -0.95 -4.78
N GLU A 184 -15.36 -2.24 -4.52
CA GLU A 184 -16.59 -2.91 -4.95
C GLU A 184 -17.81 -2.57 -4.07
N HIS A 185 -17.62 -1.80 -2.99
CA HIS A 185 -18.73 -1.19 -2.25
C HIS A 185 -19.24 0.02 -3.06
N GLU A 186 -19.94 -0.24 -4.16
CA GLU A 186 -20.45 0.76 -5.11
C GLU A 186 -21.86 1.29 -4.76
N GLU A 187 -22.37 1.02 -3.55
CA GLU A 187 -23.56 1.72 -3.09
C GLU A 187 -23.23 3.16 -2.66
N ALA A 188 -24.25 4.01 -2.53
CA ALA A 188 -24.08 5.37 -2.05
C ALA A 188 -23.22 5.36 -0.78
N GLU A 189 -22.19 6.22 -0.70
CA GLU A 189 -21.10 6.14 0.31
C GLU A 189 -21.58 6.07 1.78
N ASP A 190 -22.79 6.56 2.07
CA ASP A 190 -23.40 6.48 3.41
C ASP A 190 -23.82 5.04 3.77
N SER A 191 -24.12 4.19 2.78
CA SER A 191 -24.43 2.75 2.92
C SER A 191 -23.25 1.97 3.51
N ALA A 192 -22.00 2.25 3.07
CA ALA A 192 -20.81 1.57 3.58
C ALA A 192 -20.61 1.75 5.09
N ILE A 193 -20.84 2.96 5.59
CA ILE A 193 -20.72 3.27 7.01
C ILE A 193 -21.83 2.58 7.81
N GLU A 194 -23.06 2.60 7.29
CA GLU A 194 -24.20 1.93 7.93
C GLU A 194 -23.98 0.42 8.01
N HIS A 195 -23.51 -0.21 6.91
CA HIS A 195 -23.18 -1.64 6.87
C HIS A 195 -22.04 -1.95 7.86
N ALA A 196 -20.96 -1.15 7.87
CA ALA A 196 -19.86 -1.36 8.80
C ALA A 196 -20.31 -1.27 10.28
N ARG A 197 -21.19 -0.33 10.61
CA ARG A 197 -21.77 -0.20 11.96
C ARG A 197 -22.67 -1.38 12.30
N PHE A 198 -23.52 -1.79 11.37
CA PHE A 198 -24.39 -2.97 11.53
C PHE A 198 -23.58 -4.23 11.84
N TYR A 199 -22.53 -4.51 11.05
CA TYR A 199 -21.66 -5.66 11.27
C TYR A 199 -20.90 -5.56 12.60
N ALA A 200 -20.40 -4.37 12.95
CA ALA A 200 -19.72 -4.17 14.23
C ALA A 200 -20.62 -4.49 15.43
N ASP A 201 -21.88 -4.06 15.40
CA ASP A 201 -22.88 -4.36 16.43
C ASP A 201 -23.18 -5.87 16.52
N TYR A 202 -23.27 -6.55 15.38
CA TYR A 202 -23.43 -8.01 15.35
C TYR A 202 -22.19 -8.72 15.92
N PHE A 203 -20.99 -8.29 15.52
CA PHE A 203 -19.71 -8.88 15.97
C PHE A 203 -19.52 -8.74 17.48
N ALA A 204 -19.93 -7.60 18.06
CA ALA A 204 -19.88 -7.36 19.50
C ALA A 204 -20.79 -8.31 20.29
N LYS A 205 -21.94 -8.70 19.74
CA LYS A 205 -22.89 -9.65 20.36
C LYS A 205 -22.46 -11.11 20.21
N HIS A 206 -21.67 -11.42 19.18
CA HIS A 206 -21.30 -12.78 18.81
C HIS A 206 -19.80 -13.00 18.61
N PRO A 207 -18.92 -12.54 19.54
CA PRO A 207 -17.48 -12.40 19.28
C PRO A 207 -16.76 -13.72 18.99
N ALA A 208 -17.26 -14.85 19.52
CA ALA A 208 -16.64 -16.16 19.36
C ALA A 208 -16.96 -16.85 18.01
N LYS A 209 -17.91 -16.31 17.22
CA LYS A 209 -18.28 -16.91 15.93
C LYS A 209 -17.16 -16.67 14.91
N THR A 210 -16.86 -17.69 14.12
CA THR A 210 -16.02 -17.52 12.92
C THR A 210 -16.73 -16.61 11.92
N LEU A 211 -15.98 -15.82 11.15
CA LEU A 211 -16.50 -14.94 10.10
C LEU A 211 -17.51 -15.65 9.18
N ILE A 212 -17.14 -16.82 8.65
CA ILE A 212 -18.01 -17.59 7.73
C ILE A 212 -19.36 -17.95 8.36
N ASN A 213 -19.35 -18.43 9.62
CA ASN A 213 -20.60 -18.81 10.30
C ASN A 213 -21.45 -17.58 10.66
N ALA A 214 -20.82 -16.45 11.03
CA ALA A 214 -21.54 -15.20 11.24
C ALA A 214 -22.23 -14.73 9.95
N CYS A 215 -21.51 -14.70 8.82
CA CYS A 215 -22.08 -14.31 7.53
C CYS A 215 -23.28 -15.20 7.13
N LYS A 216 -23.14 -16.52 7.22
CA LYS A 216 -24.24 -17.46 6.90
C LYS A 216 -25.48 -17.24 7.76
N GLU A 217 -25.29 -16.90 9.03
CA GLU A 217 -26.41 -16.63 9.93
C GLU A 217 -27.10 -15.32 9.59
N ILE A 218 -26.33 -14.27 9.26
CA ILE A 218 -26.87 -12.99 8.80
C ILE A 218 -27.65 -13.20 7.50
N ASP A 219 -27.07 -13.90 6.51
CA ASP A 219 -27.75 -14.20 5.25
C ASP A 219 -29.11 -14.88 5.50
N THR A 220 -29.11 -15.90 6.37
CA THR A 220 -30.33 -16.64 6.73
C THR A 220 -31.35 -15.77 7.47
N ALA A 221 -30.90 -14.95 8.42
CA ALA A 221 -31.77 -14.13 9.26
C ALA A 221 -32.45 -12.99 8.48
N TYR A 222 -31.77 -12.45 7.47
CA TYR A 222 -32.25 -11.34 6.64
C TYR A 222 -32.81 -11.79 5.29
N GLY A 223 -32.76 -13.09 4.97
CA GLY A 223 -33.27 -13.64 3.71
C GLY A 223 -32.43 -13.25 2.49
N LEU A 224 -31.13 -13.03 2.68
CA LEU A 224 -30.17 -12.70 1.64
C LEU A 224 -29.70 -13.95 0.89
N ASP A 225 -29.08 -13.75 -0.26
CA ASP A 225 -28.44 -14.85 -0.98
C ASP A 225 -27.23 -15.37 -0.20
N LEU A 226 -26.99 -16.67 -0.29
CA LEU A 226 -25.87 -17.30 0.43
C LEU A 226 -24.53 -16.69 -0.01
N GLY A 227 -23.84 -16.05 0.93
CA GLY A 227 -22.53 -15.42 0.71
C GLY A 227 -22.57 -13.91 0.51
N GLU A 228 -23.75 -13.29 0.51
CA GLU A 228 -23.91 -11.84 0.35
C GLU A 228 -23.24 -11.06 1.49
N SER A 229 -23.51 -11.42 2.75
CA SER A 229 -22.85 -10.77 3.91
C SER A 229 -21.33 -10.97 3.90
N LEU A 230 -20.85 -12.11 3.38
CA LEU A 230 -19.40 -12.37 3.28
C LEU A 230 -18.74 -11.48 2.22
N PHE A 231 -19.42 -11.26 1.09
CA PHE A 231 -18.99 -10.33 0.06
C PHE A 231 -18.88 -8.91 0.62
N GLU A 232 -19.92 -8.44 1.30
CA GLU A 232 -19.95 -7.09 1.90
C GLU A 232 -18.83 -6.89 2.94
N ILE A 233 -18.67 -7.81 3.89
CA ILE A 233 -17.61 -7.69 4.91
C ILE A 233 -16.22 -7.73 4.26
N ARG A 234 -16.04 -8.51 3.19
CA ARG A 234 -14.77 -8.58 2.46
C ARG A 234 -14.48 -7.28 1.71
N ALA A 235 -15.47 -6.62 1.13
CA ALA A 235 -15.32 -5.28 0.55
C ALA A 235 -14.98 -4.24 1.64
N LEU A 236 -15.69 -4.24 2.76
CA LEU A 236 -15.41 -3.36 3.90
C LEU A 236 -14.00 -3.57 4.49
N LEU A 237 -13.49 -4.81 4.48
CA LEU A 237 -12.10 -5.12 4.83
C LEU A 237 -11.10 -4.56 3.81
N ALA A 238 -11.39 -4.66 2.51
CA ALA A 238 -10.55 -4.15 1.44
C ALA A 238 -10.43 -2.62 1.48
N ASP A 239 -11.51 -1.94 1.85
CA ASP A 239 -11.56 -0.49 2.05
C ASP A 239 -11.16 -0.07 3.47
N ARG A 240 -10.67 -1.03 4.27
CA ARG A 240 -10.12 -0.86 5.62
C ARG A 240 -11.10 -0.38 6.69
N TYR A 241 -12.42 -0.43 6.47
CA TYR A 241 -13.41 -0.12 7.53
C TYR A 241 -13.24 -1.04 8.75
N PHE A 242 -12.79 -2.28 8.53
CA PHE A 242 -12.39 -3.18 9.60
C PHE A 242 -10.89 -3.46 9.56
N THR A 243 -10.31 -3.63 10.74
CA THR A 243 -8.94 -4.12 10.93
C THR A 243 -8.93 -5.40 11.74
N PHE A 244 -7.88 -6.19 11.55
CA PHE A 244 -7.58 -7.38 12.33
C PHE A 244 -6.08 -7.63 12.28
N ASP A 245 -5.62 -8.58 13.10
CA ASP A 245 -4.25 -9.06 13.00
C ASP A 245 -4.04 -9.79 11.67
N ILE A 246 -3.27 -9.18 10.76
CA ILE A 246 -3.01 -9.70 9.40
C ILE A 246 -2.27 -11.04 9.41
N PHE A 247 -1.66 -11.44 10.53
CA PHE A 247 -1.05 -12.75 10.72
C PHE A 247 -2.06 -13.84 11.10
N THR A 248 -3.33 -13.48 11.34
CA THR A 248 -4.43 -14.42 11.53
C THR A 248 -5.02 -14.82 10.18
N PRO A 249 -5.13 -16.13 9.85
CA PRO A 249 -5.79 -16.57 8.63
C PRO A 249 -7.27 -16.20 8.62
N VAL A 250 -7.74 -15.56 7.56
CA VAL A 250 -9.11 -15.03 7.47
C VAL A 250 -10.19 -16.12 7.61
N GLN A 251 -9.88 -17.36 7.20
CA GLN A 251 -10.79 -18.51 7.32
C GLN A 251 -11.00 -18.97 8.77
N LYS A 252 -10.09 -18.58 9.67
CA LYS A 252 -10.13 -18.90 11.11
C LYS A 252 -10.51 -17.68 11.95
N LEU A 253 -10.69 -16.52 11.32
CA LEU A 253 -10.94 -15.27 12.00
C LEU A 253 -12.28 -15.34 12.72
N GLN A 254 -12.26 -15.08 14.03
CA GLN A 254 -13.46 -14.84 14.81
C GLN A 254 -13.88 -13.39 14.65
N VAL A 255 -15.18 -13.14 14.55
CA VAL A 255 -15.69 -11.78 14.30
C VAL A 255 -15.35 -10.81 15.43
N GLY A 256 -15.17 -11.29 16.66
CA GLY A 256 -14.71 -10.48 17.79
C GLY A 256 -13.26 -10.00 17.68
N GLN A 257 -12.48 -10.50 16.70
CA GLN A 257 -11.13 -10.02 16.39
C GLN A 257 -11.14 -8.88 15.36
N LEU A 258 -12.26 -8.64 14.67
CA LEU A 258 -12.44 -7.49 13.80
C LEU A 258 -12.66 -6.24 14.64
N ARG A 259 -11.99 -5.15 14.27
CA ARG A 259 -12.10 -3.84 14.92
C ARG A 259 -12.55 -2.82 13.90
N LEU A 260 -13.69 -2.19 14.17
CA LEU A 260 -14.19 -1.10 13.35
C LEU A 260 -13.22 0.09 13.45
N GLY A 261 -12.81 0.62 12.31
CA GLY A 261 -12.00 1.83 12.19
C GLY A 261 -12.79 3.10 12.49
N ASN A 262 -12.13 4.25 12.40
CA ASN A 262 -12.81 5.54 12.36
C ASN A 262 -13.40 5.72 10.95
N VAL A 263 -14.64 5.29 10.78
CA VAL A 263 -15.31 5.19 9.47
C VAL A 263 -15.54 6.56 8.83
N GLU A 264 -15.77 7.61 9.63
CA GLU A 264 -15.91 8.98 9.16
C GLU A 264 -14.59 9.48 8.56
N GLN A 265 -13.47 9.25 9.26
CA GLN A 265 -12.14 9.65 8.80
C GLN A 265 -11.73 8.91 7.53
N ILE A 266 -12.06 7.61 7.44
CA ILE A 266 -11.78 6.80 6.25
C ILE A 266 -12.53 7.36 5.03
N GLN A 267 -13.82 7.64 5.19
CA GLN A 267 -14.66 8.19 4.12
C GLN A 267 -14.20 9.59 3.68
N GLU A 268 -13.89 10.48 4.63
CA GLU A 268 -13.37 11.81 4.33
C GLU A 268 -12.10 11.74 3.49
N VAL A 269 -11.16 10.87 3.89
CA VAL A 269 -9.89 10.70 3.17
C VAL A 269 -10.08 10.09 1.79
N PHE A 270 -10.98 9.11 1.63
CA PHE A 270 -11.28 8.57 0.30
C PHE A 270 -11.91 9.60 -0.62
N ARG A 271 -12.85 10.42 -0.13
CA ARG A 271 -13.46 11.54 -0.88
C ARG A 271 -12.40 12.51 -1.39
N VAL A 272 -11.48 12.94 -0.53
CA VAL A 272 -10.39 13.86 -0.91
C VAL A 272 -9.45 13.21 -1.94
N SER A 273 -9.18 11.92 -1.81
CA SER A 273 -8.25 11.21 -2.68
C SER A 273 -8.84 10.83 -4.05
N ASN A 274 -10.17 10.86 -4.19
CA ASN A 274 -10.92 10.59 -5.42
C ASN A 274 -11.15 11.84 -6.29
N GLN A 275 -10.86 13.04 -5.77
CA GLN A 275 -10.95 14.32 -6.49
C GLN A 275 -9.66 14.62 -7.27
#